data_AF-A0A6A4HE71-F1
#
_entry.id   AF-A0A6A4HE71-F1
#
_cell.length_a   1.000
_cell.length_b   1.000
_cell.length_c   1.000
_cell.angle_alpha   90.00
_cell.angle_beta   90.00
_cell.angle_gamma   90.00
#
_symmetry.space_group_name_H-M   'P 1'
#
loop_
_entity.id
_entity.type
_entity.pdbx_description
1 polymer ?
#
loop_
_entity_poly.entity_id
_entity_poly.type
_entity_poly.pdbx_seq_one_letter_code
_entity_poly.pdbx_strand_id
1 'polypeptide(L)'
;MTPEESKKIALLGSVSFQNISDLIFSIALFGVYILAFIISMHIISQRKNNGRAHKALIALLLVGFVILVLATCADIAANLSLVKYNLMVSLSTGIVAQEMAANLQVIVVDNIANCSANINVLIADIAIVWRAWALWVENRLIKWALLIILLLDICISIVDSVADTKKD
;
A
#
# COMPACT_ATOMS: atom_id res chain seq x y z
N MET A 1 2.97 -33.74 -21.52
CA MET A 1 2.20 -32.61 -21.01
C MET A 1 0.74 -32.86 -21.32
N THR A 2 -0.06 -33.07 -20.29
CA THR A 2 -1.51 -33.26 -20.47
C THR A 2 -2.17 -31.90 -20.77
N PRO A 3 -3.35 -31.89 -21.42
CA PRO A 3 -4.11 -30.65 -21.63
C PRO A 3 -4.41 -29.89 -20.34
N GLU A 4 -4.58 -30.61 -19.22
CA GLU A 4 -4.83 -30.03 -17.90
C GLU A 4 -3.60 -29.35 -17.31
N GLU A 5 -2.42 -29.98 -17.41
CA GLU A 5 -1.14 -29.37 -17.02
C GLU A 5 -0.86 -28.10 -17.82
N SER A 6 -1.14 -28.14 -19.13
CA SER A 6 -0.97 -26.99 -20.01
C SER A 6 -1.86 -25.80 -19.64
N LYS A 7 -3.10 -26.05 -19.23
CA LYS A 7 -3.99 -24.99 -18.75
C LYS A 7 -3.50 -24.37 -17.45
N LYS A 8 -3.05 -25.18 -16.49
CA LYS A 8 -2.53 -24.69 -15.21
C LYS A 8 -1.29 -23.83 -15.38
N ILE A 9 -0.35 -24.27 -16.23
CA ILE A 9 0.86 -23.50 -16.54
C ILE A 9 0.51 -22.16 -17.22
N ALA A 10 -0.43 -22.16 -18.15
CA ALA A 10 -0.88 -20.92 -18.81
C ALA A 10 -1.54 -19.95 -17.81
N LEU A 11 -2.37 -20.45 -16.90
CA LEU A 11 -3.03 -19.63 -15.88
C LEU A 11 -2.00 -19.03 -14.91
N LEU A 12 -1.08 -19.83 -14.38
CA LEU A 12 -0.03 -19.39 -13.48
C LEU A 12 0.93 -18.38 -14.15
N GLY A 13 1.23 -18.60 -15.43
CA GLY A 13 1.97 -17.64 -16.25
C GLY A 13 1.25 -16.31 -16.42
N SER A 14 -0.07 -16.33 -16.65
CA SER A 14 -0.88 -15.11 -16.80
C SER A 14 -0.95 -14.27 -15.52
N VAL A 15 -1.13 -14.91 -14.35
CA VAL A 15 -1.14 -14.24 -13.04
C VAL A 15 0.22 -13.63 -12.75
N SER A 16 1.30 -14.39 -12.97
CA SER A 16 2.66 -13.88 -12.76
C SER A 16 2.97 -12.69 -13.67
N PHE A 17 2.53 -12.73 -14.93
CA PHE A 17 2.73 -11.64 -15.87
C PHE A 17 1.98 -10.36 -15.47
N GLN A 18 0.72 -10.50 -15.03
CA GLN A 18 -0.08 -9.37 -14.54
C GLN A 18 0.57 -8.74 -13.31
N ASN A 19 0.91 -9.55 -12.30
CA ASN A 19 1.52 -9.07 -11.07
C ASN A 19 2.85 -8.35 -11.32
N ILE A 20 3.71 -8.89 -12.21
CA ILE A 20 4.97 -8.22 -12.57
C ILE A 20 4.71 -6.91 -13.33
N SER A 21 3.72 -6.87 -14.21
CA SER A 21 3.37 -5.65 -14.95
C SER A 21 2.89 -4.55 -14.01
N ASP A 22 2.01 -4.89 -13.07
CA ASP A 22 1.49 -3.98 -12.04
C ASP A 22 2.62 -3.49 -11.11
N LEU A 23 3.55 -4.38 -10.76
CA LEU A 23 4.73 -4.03 -9.95
C LEU A 23 5.65 -3.04 -10.69
N ILE A 24 5.95 -3.27 -11.97
CA ILE A 24 6.77 -2.36 -12.79
C ILE A 24 6.14 -0.97 -12.83
N PHE A 25 4.84 -0.90 -13.10
CA PHE A 25 4.12 0.36 -13.15
C PHE A 25 4.12 1.08 -11.79
N SER A 26 3.88 0.34 -10.71
CA SER A 26 3.87 0.86 -9.34
C SER A 26 5.24 1.39 -8.92
N ILE A 27 6.34 0.69 -9.24
CA ILE A 27 7.71 1.15 -8.96
C ILE A 27 8.03 2.44 -9.75
N ALA A 28 7.59 2.54 -11.00
CA ALA A 28 7.79 3.74 -11.80
C ALA A 28 7.08 4.96 -11.18
N LEU A 29 5.82 4.80 -10.78
CA LEU A 29 5.06 5.84 -10.07
C LEU A 29 5.68 6.18 -8.72
N PHE A 30 6.16 5.19 -7.98
CA PHE A 30 6.85 5.39 -6.71
C PHE A 30 8.14 6.21 -6.88
N GLY A 31 8.88 6.01 -7.96
CA GLY A 31 10.03 6.85 -8.31
C GLY A 31 9.65 8.33 -8.53
N VAL A 32 8.55 8.58 -9.24
CA VAL A 32 7.99 9.93 -9.42
C VAL A 32 7.57 10.53 -8.08
N TYR A 33 6.94 9.73 -7.21
CA TYR A 33 6.56 10.14 -5.87
C TYR A 33 7.77 10.54 -5.01
N ILE A 34 8.86 9.75 -5.01
CA ILE A 34 10.09 10.09 -4.27
C ILE A 34 10.65 11.45 -4.73
N LEU A 35 10.71 11.67 -6.04
CA LEU A 35 11.16 12.96 -6.60
C LEU A 35 10.28 14.12 -6.12
N ALA A 36 8.96 13.96 -6.22
CA ALA A 36 8.01 14.97 -5.74
C ALA A 36 8.13 15.23 -4.23
N PHE A 37 8.36 14.18 -3.44
CA PHE A 37 8.56 14.25 -1.99
C PHE A 37 9.84 15.02 -1.65
N ILE A 38 10.97 14.72 -2.31
CA ILE A 38 12.24 15.42 -2.10
C ILE A 38 12.11 16.91 -2.43
N ILE A 39 11.50 17.24 -3.58
CA ILE A 39 11.26 18.64 -3.99
C ILE A 39 10.38 19.35 -2.95
N SER A 40 9.31 18.69 -2.50
CA SER A 40 8.39 19.24 -1.49
C SER A 40 9.11 19.49 -0.16
N MET A 41 9.92 18.53 0.30
CA MET A 41 10.71 18.69 1.53
C MET A 41 11.74 19.80 1.42
N HIS A 42 12.39 19.94 0.27
CA HIS A 42 13.32 21.02 0.01
C HIS A 42 12.62 22.40 0.09
N ILE A 43 11.45 22.56 -0.55
CA ILE A 43 10.67 23.79 -0.49
C ILE A 43 10.21 24.09 0.95
N ILE A 44 9.73 23.08 1.66
CA ILE A 44 9.27 23.21 3.05
C ILE A 44 10.44 23.61 3.96
N SER A 45 11.61 22.98 3.80
CA SER A 45 12.80 23.23 4.61
C SER A 45 13.43 24.60 4.37
N GLN A 46 13.28 25.18 3.17
CA GLN A 46 13.73 26.55 2.88
C GLN A 46 12.85 27.61 3.56
N ARG A 47 11.61 27.25 3.91
CA ARG A 47 10.67 28.18 4.55
C ARG A 47 10.99 28.26 6.03
N LYS A 48 11.57 29.38 6.47
CA LYS A 48 11.92 29.64 7.88
C LYS A 48 10.64 29.79 8.72
N ASN A 49 10.06 28.67 9.16
CA ASN A 49 8.86 28.65 9.98
C ASN A 49 9.02 27.70 11.17
N ASN A 50 9.22 28.25 12.37
CA ASN A 50 9.44 27.48 13.59
C ASN A 50 8.14 27.10 14.33
N GLY A 51 6.98 27.32 13.72
CA GLY A 51 5.69 26.99 14.34
C GLY A 51 5.53 25.49 14.64
N ARG A 52 4.90 25.16 15.78
CA ARG A 52 4.61 23.78 16.20
C ARG A 52 3.84 22.99 15.13
N ALA A 53 2.92 23.64 14.42
CA ALA A 53 2.16 23.03 13.32
C ALA A 53 3.04 22.65 12.11
N HIS A 54 4.08 23.43 11.83
CA HIS A 54 5.02 23.14 10.73
C HIS A 54 5.86 21.90 11.04
N LYS A 55 6.35 21.78 12.29
CA LYS A 55 7.06 20.57 12.76
C LYS A 55 6.17 19.33 12.73
N ALA A 56 4.90 19.46 13.14
CA ALA A 56 3.94 18.36 13.08
C ALA A 56 3.69 17.90 11.64
N LEU A 57 3.56 18.84 10.69
CA LEU A 57 3.36 18.51 9.28
C LEU A 57 4.57 17.79 8.67
N ILE A 58 5.80 18.22 8.99
CA ILE A 58 7.01 17.53 8.54
C ILE A 58 7.06 16.11 9.11
N ALA A 59 6.76 15.94 10.40
CA ALA A 59 6.72 14.62 11.03
C ALA A 59 5.68 13.71 10.37
N LEU A 60 4.47 14.22 10.10
CA LEU A 60 3.41 13.46 9.43
C LEU A 60 3.83 13.01 8.02
N LEU A 61 4.43 13.91 7.24
CA LEU A 61 4.94 13.59 5.91
C LEU A 61 6.06 12.56 5.94
N LEU A 62 6.98 12.64 6.91
CA LEU A 62 8.04 11.65 7.08
C LEU A 62 7.48 10.28 7.46
N VAL A 63 6.52 10.23 8.38
CA VAL A 63 5.85 8.98 8.77
C VAL A 63 5.13 8.35 7.58
N GLY A 64 4.34 9.12 6.82
CA GLY A 64 3.69 8.64 5.60
C GLY A 64 4.70 8.15 4.56
N PHE A 65 5.82 8.85 4.38
CA PHE A 65 6.89 8.41 3.49
C PHE A 65 7.48 7.06 3.91
N VAL A 66 7.80 6.89 5.19
CA VAL A 66 8.36 5.62 5.72
C VAL A 66 7.37 4.47 5.55
N ILE A 67 6.08 4.70 5.82
CA ILE A 67 5.03 3.69 5.66
C ILE A 67 4.87 3.29 4.19
N LEU A 68 4.87 4.25 3.27
CA LEU A 68 4.82 3.97 1.82
C LEU A 68 6.04 3.19 1.32
N VAL A 69 7.25 3.55 1.77
CA VAL A 69 8.47 2.79 1.45
C VAL A 69 8.33 1.36 1.95
N LEU A 70 7.87 1.16 3.19
CA LEU A 70 7.70 -0.16 3.78
C LEU A 70 6.66 -1.00 3.01
N ALA A 71 5.52 -0.40 2.64
CA ALA A 71 4.48 -1.04 1.84
C ALA A 71 5.03 -1.52 0.49
N THR A 72 5.76 -0.65 -0.20
CA THR A 72 6.36 -0.95 -1.51
C THR A 72 7.41 -2.05 -1.40
N CYS A 73 8.24 -2.03 -0.34
CA CYS A 73 9.21 -3.08 -0.08
C CYS A 73 8.55 -4.44 0.21
N ALA A 74 7.45 -4.45 0.97
CA ALA A 74 6.67 -5.65 1.23
C ALA A 74 6.09 -6.22 -0.08
N ASP A 75 5.47 -5.38 -0.91
CA ASP A 75 4.90 -5.79 -2.20
C ASP A 75 5.96 -6.37 -3.16
N ILE A 76 7.14 -5.75 -3.25
CA ILE A 76 8.28 -6.30 -4.01
C ILE A 76 8.68 -7.67 -3.46
N ALA A 77 8.77 -7.83 -2.14
CA ALA A 77 9.15 -9.08 -1.51
C ALA A 77 8.10 -10.20 -1.72
N ALA A 78 6.81 -9.86 -1.69
CA ALA A 78 5.71 -10.79 -1.98
C ALA A 78 5.81 -11.30 -3.43
N ASN A 79 5.92 -10.39 -4.39
CA ASN A 79 6.04 -10.73 -5.80
C ASN A 79 7.29 -11.55 -6.14
N LEU A 80 8.44 -11.21 -5.54
CA LEU A 80 9.67 -12.00 -5.69
C LEU A 80 9.54 -13.40 -5.08
N SER A 81 8.86 -13.52 -3.94
CA SER A 81 8.59 -14.82 -3.31
C SER A 81 7.66 -15.66 -4.18
N LEU A 82 6.62 -15.06 -4.74
CA LEU A 82 5.68 -15.71 -5.64
C LEU A 82 6.40 -16.24 -6.90
N VAL A 83 7.23 -15.42 -7.55
CA VAL A 83 8.05 -15.85 -8.69
C VAL A 83 9.00 -16.99 -8.32
N LYS A 84 9.70 -16.86 -7.19
CA LYS A 84 10.65 -17.88 -6.71
C LYS A 84 9.95 -19.21 -6.47
N TYR A 85 8.87 -19.22 -5.71
CA TYR A 85 8.18 -20.46 -5.36
C TYR A 85 7.41 -21.01 -6.54
N ASN A 86 6.78 -20.21 -7.40
CA ASN A 86 6.00 -20.71 -8.53
C ASN A 86 6.83 -21.15 -9.75
N LEU A 87 8.03 -20.57 -9.96
CA LEU A 87 8.81 -20.82 -11.18
C LEU A 87 10.17 -21.46 -10.92
N MET A 88 10.79 -21.25 -9.76
CA MET A 88 12.18 -21.70 -9.51
C MET A 88 12.29 -22.91 -8.57
N VAL A 89 11.37 -23.06 -7.61
CA VAL A 89 11.43 -24.18 -6.65
C VAL A 89 10.61 -25.36 -7.17
N SER A 90 11.26 -26.37 -7.75
CA SER A 90 10.60 -27.64 -8.06
C SER A 90 10.38 -28.46 -6.80
N LEU A 91 9.21 -28.37 -6.16
CA LEU A 91 8.84 -29.32 -5.11
C LEU A 91 8.56 -30.69 -5.75
N SER A 92 9.13 -31.75 -5.19
CA SER A 92 8.93 -33.13 -5.64
C SER A 92 7.47 -33.60 -5.57
N THR A 93 6.65 -32.89 -4.81
CA THR A 93 5.21 -33.14 -4.59
C THR A 93 4.31 -32.59 -5.71
N GLY A 94 4.88 -31.90 -6.72
CA GLY A 94 4.15 -31.39 -7.88
C GLY A 94 3.61 -29.96 -7.74
N ILE A 95 3.06 -29.43 -8.84
CA ILE A 95 2.69 -28.00 -9.02
C ILE A 95 1.70 -27.50 -7.95
N VAL A 96 0.81 -28.35 -7.46
CA VAL A 96 -0.22 -27.98 -6.46
C VAL A 96 0.40 -27.70 -5.09
N ALA A 97 1.38 -28.49 -4.66
CA ALA A 97 2.06 -28.27 -3.37
C ALA A 97 2.94 -27.01 -3.40
N GLN A 98 3.47 -26.69 -4.58
CA GLN A 98 4.28 -25.51 -4.83
C GLN A 98 3.45 -24.23 -4.77
N GLU A 99 2.26 -24.23 -5.37
CA GLU A 99 1.28 -23.15 -5.27
C GLU A 99 0.83 -22.91 -3.81
N MET A 100 0.54 -23.99 -3.06
CA MET A 100 0.11 -23.87 -1.67
C MET A 100 1.20 -23.30 -0.75
N ALA A 101 2.47 -23.68 -0.97
CA ALA A 101 3.61 -23.15 -0.22
C ALA A 101 3.88 -21.66 -0.56
N ALA A 102 3.71 -21.28 -1.84
CA ALA A 102 3.82 -19.88 -2.27
C ALA A 102 2.73 -19.03 -1.59
N ASN A 103 1.48 -19.50 -1.61
CA ASN A 103 0.36 -18.76 -1.03
C ASN A 103 0.54 -18.52 0.48
N LEU A 104 0.98 -19.54 1.22
CA LEU A 104 1.27 -19.44 2.65
C LEU A 104 2.35 -18.39 2.99
N GLN A 105 3.37 -18.25 2.16
CA GLN A 105 4.42 -17.24 2.34
C GLN A 105 3.95 -15.83 1.96
N VAL A 106 3.07 -15.73 0.96
CA VAL A 106 2.56 -14.45 0.45
C VAL A 106 1.53 -13.82 1.39
N ILE A 107 0.67 -14.62 2.05
CA ILE A 107 -0.39 -14.12 2.96
C ILE A 107 0.14 -13.13 4.01
N VAL A 108 1.26 -13.45 4.67
CA VAL A 108 1.82 -12.58 5.72
C VAL A 108 2.31 -11.25 5.12
N VAL A 109 2.91 -11.29 3.93
CA VAL A 109 3.48 -10.12 3.28
C VAL A 109 2.38 -9.24 2.67
N ASP A 110 1.36 -9.84 2.07
CA ASP A 110 0.17 -9.16 1.53
C ASP A 110 -0.61 -8.46 2.64
N ASN A 111 -0.79 -9.10 3.81
CA ASN A 111 -1.44 -8.48 4.95
C ASN A 111 -0.70 -7.23 5.44
N ILE A 112 0.64 -7.25 5.42
CA ILE A 112 1.46 -6.08 5.77
C ILE A 112 1.33 -4.99 4.70
N ALA A 113 1.35 -5.36 3.42
CA ALA A 113 1.21 -4.43 2.31
C ALA A 113 -0.17 -3.74 2.34
N ASN A 114 -1.25 -4.49 2.50
CA ASN A 114 -2.62 -3.99 2.55
C ASN A 114 -2.84 -3.09 3.76
N CYS A 115 -2.38 -3.52 4.95
CA CYS A 115 -2.42 -2.70 6.16
C CYS A 115 -1.66 -1.38 5.97
N SER A 116 -0.48 -1.42 5.36
CA SER A 116 0.33 -0.21 5.11
C SER A 116 -0.31 0.73 4.08
N ALA A 117 -0.97 0.17 3.05
CA ALA A 117 -1.72 0.95 2.07
C ALA A 117 -2.91 1.69 2.72
N ASN A 118 -3.68 0.99 3.55
CA ASN A 118 -4.81 1.58 4.28
C ASN A 118 -4.36 2.70 5.22
N ILE A 119 -3.25 2.51 5.95
CA ILE A 119 -2.68 3.55 6.82
C ILE A 119 -2.26 4.79 6.01
N ASN A 120 -1.70 4.61 4.80
CA ASN A 120 -1.35 5.74 3.94
C ASN A 120 -2.56 6.54 3.46
N VAL A 121 -3.65 5.87 3.09
CA VAL A 121 -4.91 6.52 2.73
C VAL A 121 -5.43 7.35 3.91
N LEU A 122 -5.43 6.77 5.11
CA LEU A 122 -5.84 7.48 6.33
C LEU A 122 -4.97 8.70 6.63
N ILE A 123 -3.65 8.61 6.44
CA ILE A 123 -2.74 9.75 6.63
C ILE A 123 -3.04 10.85 5.60
N ALA A 124 -3.34 10.49 4.35
CA ALA A 124 -3.70 11.44 3.31
C ALA A 124 -5.01 12.16 3.65
N ASP A 125 -6.03 11.43 4.10
CA ASP A 125 -7.33 11.99 4.49
C ASP A 125 -7.21 12.89 5.70
N ILE A 126 -6.45 12.50 6.72
CA ILE A 126 -6.14 13.35 7.88
C ILE A 126 -5.46 14.65 7.43
N ALA A 127 -4.51 14.58 6.49
CA ALA A 127 -3.83 15.77 5.98
C ALA A 127 -4.79 16.71 5.22
N ILE A 128 -5.73 16.16 4.44
CA ILE A 128 -6.76 16.92 3.73
C ILE A 128 -7.71 17.59 4.72
N VAL A 129 -8.25 16.84 5.69
CA VAL A 129 -9.14 17.37 6.73
C VAL A 129 -8.46 18.47 7.54
N TRP A 130 -7.20 18.25 7.92
CA TRP A 130 -6.41 19.26 8.65
C TRP A 130 -6.27 20.57 7.86
N ARG A 131 -5.98 20.48 6.55
CA ARG A 131 -5.87 21.65 5.68
C ARG A 131 -7.21 22.35 5.47
N ALA A 132 -8.28 21.60 5.28
CA ALA A 132 -9.63 22.12 5.14
C ALA A 132 -10.10 22.85 6.41
N TRP A 133 -9.76 22.34 7.60
CA TRP A 133 -10.05 23.01 8.87
C TRP A 133 -9.31 24.32 9.05
N ALA A 134 -8.09 24.43 8.53
CA ALA A 134 -7.32 25.67 8.56
C ALA A 134 -7.89 26.74 7.61
N LEU A 135 -8.57 26.33 6.53
CA LEU A 135 -9.21 27.25 5.57
C LEU A 135 -10.61 27.70 6.00
N TRP A 136 -11.42 26.79 6.58
CA TRP A 136 -12.79 27.08 7.00
C TRP A 136 -12.91 27.19 8.52
N VAL A 137 -12.15 28.11 9.12
CA VAL A 137 -12.11 28.30 10.58
C VAL A 137 -13.50 28.61 11.17
N GLU A 138 -14.31 29.39 10.45
CA GLU A 138 -15.59 29.93 10.94
C GLU A 138 -16.79 29.02 10.67
N ASN A 139 -16.73 28.13 9.68
CA ASN A 139 -17.88 27.32 9.28
C ASN A 139 -17.91 25.98 10.01
N ARG A 140 -18.63 25.94 11.13
CA ARG A 140 -18.74 24.76 12.00
C ARG A 140 -19.37 23.54 11.29
N LEU A 141 -20.30 23.76 10.35
CA LEU A 141 -20.96 22.66 9.62
C LEU A 141 -20.00 21.92 8.70
N ILE A 142 -19.14 22.64 7.98
CA ILE A 142 -18.12 22.05 7.11
C ILE A 142 -17.13 21.22 7.93
N LYS A 143 -16.74 21.71 9.12
CA LYS A 143 -15.85 20.96 10.02
C LYS A 143 -16.45 19.63 10.47
N TRP A 144 -17.73 19.62 10.85
CA TRP A 144 -18.44 18.41 11.23
C TRP A 144 -18.60 17.43 10.06
N ALA A 145 -18.96 17.93 8.88
CA ALA A 145 -19.08 17.10 7.68
C ALA A 145 -17.75 16.40 7.33
N LEU A 146 -16.63 17.12 7.36
CA LEU A 146 -15.30 16.55 7.12
C LEU A 146 -14.91 15.49 8.16
N LEU A 147 -15.24 15.72 9.43
CA LEU A 147 -14.97 14.75 10.50
C LEU A 147 -15.80 13.47 10.30
N ILE A 148 -17.07 13.61 9.89
CA ILE A 148 -17.95 12.46 9.59
C ILE A 148 -17.40 11.65 8.42
N ILE A 149 -16.95 12.31 7.34
CA ILE A 149 -16.36 11.63 6.18
C ILE A 149 -15.08 10.88 6.58
N LEU A 150 -14.21 11.50 7.37
CA LEU A 150 -12.99 10.85 7.87
C LEU A 150 -13.30 9.64 8.77
N LEU A 151 -14.31 9.76 9.65
CA LEU A 151 -14.74 8.63 10.49
C LEU A 151 -15.32 7.49 9.66
N LEU A 152 -16.07 7.80 8.60
CA LEU A 152 -16.59 6.80 7.67
C LEU A 152 -15.46 6.05 6.97
N ASP A 153 -14.44 6.77 6.49
CA ASP A 153 -13.29 6.15 5.82
C ASP A 153 -12.49 5.21 6.75
N ILE A 154 -12.28 5.65 8.00
CA ILE A 154 -11.69 4.81 9.06
C ILE A 154 -12.54 3.56 9.31
N CYS A 155 -13.85 3.72 9.44
CA CYS A 155 -14.76 2.60 9.67
C CYS A 155 -14.73 1.59 8.51
N ILE A 156 -14.76 2.07 7.26
CA ILE A 156 -14.69 1.21 6.07
C ILE A 156 -13.35 0.45 6.05
N SER A 157 -12.23 1.14 6.26
CA SER A 157 -10.90 0.53 6.29
C SER A 157 -10.75 -0.56 7.38
N ILE A 158 -11.35 -0.34 8.55
CA ILE A 158 -11.37 -1.34 9.64
C ILE A 158 -12.26 -2.52 9.25
N VAL A 159 -13.46 -2.28 8.69
CA VAL A 159 -14.37 -3.34 8.28
C VAL A 159 -13.74 -4.22 7.21
N ASP A 160 -13.03 -3.63 6.24
CA ASP A 160 -12.34 -4.35 5.17
C ASP A 160 -11.21 -5.22 5.74
N SER A 161 -10.37 -4.65 6.59
CA SER A 161 -9.28 -5.36 7.27
C SER A 161 -9.78 -6.55 8.13
N VAL A 162 -10.94 -6.40 8.78
CA VAL A 162 -11.58 -7.46 9.59
C VAL A 162 -12.27 -8.51 8.71
N ALA A 163 -12.82 -8.11 7.57
CA ALA A 163 -13.43 -9.03 6.62
C ALA A 163 -12.36 -9.93 5.98
N ASP A 164 -11.19 -9.38 5.67
CA ASP A 164 -10.07 -10.13 5.10
C ASP A 164 -9.49 -11.14 6.08
N THR A 165 -9.44 -10.83 7.37
CA THR A 165 -9.00 -11.80 8.41
C THR A 165 -9.99 -12.94 8.66
N LYS A 166 -11.24 -12.85 8.18
CA LYS A 166 -12.26 -13.90 8.33
C LYS A 166 -12.40 -14.82 7.11
N LYS A 167 -11.76 -14.49 6.00
CA LYS A 167 -11.77 -15.32 4.78
C LYS A 167 -10.70 -16.42 4.80
N ASP A 168 -9.79 -16.36 5.78
CA ASP A 168 -8.87 -17.43 6.16
C ASP A 168 -9.47 -18.34 7.25
#